data_AF-L2GXB8-F1
#
_entry.id   AF-L2GXB8-F1
#
_cell.length_a   1.000
_cell.length_b   1.000
_cell.length_c   1.000
_cell.angle_alpha   90.00
_cell.angle_beta   90.00
_cell.angle_gamma   90.00
#
_symmetry.space_group_name_H-M   'P 1'
#
loop_
_entity.id
_entity.type
_entity.pdbx_description
1 polymer ?
#
loop_
_entity_poly.entity_id
_entity_poly.type
_entity_poly.pdbx_seq_one_letter_code
_entity_poly.pdbx_strand_id
1 'polypeptide(L)'
;MALILEKEGTRRCALEGGQTEIFTQKRFIDLISEAHSQSQDYYLARVRCVGMRKDKGVNVSGIYFCYDARQLCKYVFEMVIGPKGRKIQIKNFKDPIYKRTITELSFFRLCYDSETPLKAEYMGSYRDFLDSNCFRTKIFHKEDPLDALSVSFKFNKKKKMHAISRKKMFSIFMTLVLILCVVSILVVIVEKGQFKLIDDLHFQNKK
;
A
#
# COMPACT_ATOMS: atom_id res chain seq x y z
N MET A 1 -14.19 0.94 36.60
CA MET A 1 -14.69 -0.09 35.66
C MET A 1 -13.59 -0.40 34.66
N ALA A 2 -13.14 -1.65 34.58
CA ALA A 2 -12.02 -2.08 33.74
C ALA A 2 -12.50 -3.12 32.72
N LEU A 3 -12.10 -2.94 31.46
CA LEU A 3 -12.38 -3.81 30.32
C LEU A 3 -11.19 -4.74 30.13
N ILE A 4 -11.42 -6.05 30.04
CA ILE A 4 -10.33 -7.02 29.86
C ILE A 4 -10.22 -7.35 28.37
N LEU A 5 -9.04 -7.09 27.79
CA LEU A 5 -8.70 -7.37 26.40
C LEU A 5 -7.83 -8.63 26.34
N GLU A 6 -8.47 -9.78 26.12
CA GLU A 6 -7.79 -11.07 26.01
C GLU A 6 -7.60 -11.50 24.55
N LYS A 7 -6.35 -11.78 24.19
CA LYS A 7 -6.00 -12.48 22.95
C LYS A 7 -5.01 -13.58 23.32
N GLU A 8 -5.30 -14.80 22.90
CA GLU A 8 -4.46 -15.97 23.15
C GLU A 8 -3.01 -15.71 22.72
N GLY A 9 -2.06 -16.15 23.55
CA GLY A 9 -0.62 -15.94 23.31
C GLY A 9 -0.11 -14.51 23.54
N THR A 10 -0.96 -13.57 23.99
CA THR A 10 -0.54 -12.19 24.33
C THR A 10 -0.79 -11.86 25.80
N ARG A 11 -0.06 -10.87 26.34
CA ARG A 11 -0.28 -10.40 27.72
C ARG A 11 -1.69 -9.82 27.86
N ARG A 12 -2.37 -10.15 28.96
CA ARG A 12 -3.63 -9.53 29.37
C ARG A 12 -3.44 -8.02 29.50
N CYS A 13 -4.31 -7.26 28.86
CA CYS A 13 -4.34 -5.81 28.97
C CYS A 13 -5.71 -5.41 29.51
N ALA A 14 -5.74 -4.57 30.54
CA ALA A 14 -6.97 -3.97 31.03
C ALA A 14 -7.04 -2.53 30.53
N LEU A 15 -8.17 -2.16 29.95
CA LEU A 15 -8.50 -0.78 29.60
C LEU A 15 -9.41 -0.22 30.70
N GLU A 16 -9.00 0.86 31.35
CA GLU A 16 -9.87 1.56 32.28
C GLU A 16 -10.95 2.32 31.50
N GLY A 17 -12.22 2.06 31.78
CA GLY A 17 -13.32 2.71 31.06
C GLY A 17 -13.35 4.24 31.23
N GLY A 18 -12.73 4.75 32.31
CA GLY A 18 -12.57 6.18 32.56
C GLY A 18 -11.47 6.84 31.72
N GLN A 19 -10.64 6.07 31.01
CA GLN A 19 -9.61 6.60 30.14
C GLN A 19 -10.24 7.34 28.96
N THR A 20 -9.70 8.52 28.65
CA THR A 20 -10.13 9.34 27.51
C THR A 20 -9.56 8.79 26.21
N GLU A 21 -10.42 8.62 25.21
CA GLU A 21 -10.05 8.23 23.86
C GLU A 21 -9.52 9.45 23.09
N ILE A 22 -8.40 9.29 22.39
CA ILE A 22 -7.59 10.41 21.89
C ILE A 22 -8.21 11.11 20.68
N PHE A 23 -8.95 10.39 19.84
CA PHE A 23 -9.55 11.00 18.65
C PHE A 23 -10.85 11.75 18.97
N THR A 24 -11.68 11.18 19.83
CA THR A 24 -13.01 11.67 20.17
C THR A 24 -13.03 12.57 21.39
N GLN A 25 -12.00 12.50 22.24
CA GLN A 25 -11.91 13.21 23.53
C GLN A 25 -13.03 12.83 24.52
N LYS A 26 -13.78 11.75 24.25
CA LYS A 26 -14.76 11.15 25.16
C LYS A 26 -14.12 10.01 25.95
N ARG A 27 -14.68 9.64 27.10
CA ARG A 27 -14.23 8.44 27.83
C ARG A 27 -14.71 7.20 27.10
N PHE A 28 -13.92 6.12 27.17
CA PHE A 28 -14.32 4.84 26.55
C PHE A 28 -15.67 4.35 27.06
N ILE A 29 -15.96 4.52 28.35
CA ILE A 29 -17.26 4.11 28.92
C ILE A 29 -18.44 4.85 28.28
N ASP A 30 -18.27 6.14 27.99
CA ASP A 30 -19.32 6.97 27.39
C ASP A 30 -19.54 6.54 25.92
N LEU A 31 -18.46 6.25 25.19
CA LEU A 31 -18.51 5.76 23.81
C LEU A 31 -19.19 4.37 23.71
N ILE A 32 -18.83 3.46 24.62
CA ILE A 32 -19.42 2.11 24.67
C ILE A 32 -20.91 2.21 24.97
N SER A 33 -21.27 3.00 25.99
CA SER A 33 -22.67 3.22 26.37
C SER A 33 -23.48 3.83 25.22
N GLU A 34 -22.91 4.82 24.52
CA GLU A 34 -23.55 5.44 23.34
C GLU A 34 -23.83 4.41 22.24
N ALA A 35 -22.86 3.55 21.91
CA ALA A 35 -23.05 2.48 20.91
C ALA A 35 -24.10 1.45 21.37
N HIS A 36 -24.01 0.98 22.62
CA HIS A 36 -24.93 0.00 23.19
C HIS A 36 -26.36 0.54 23.29
N SER A 37 -26.53 1.83 23.61
CA SER A 37 -27.85 2.49 23.61
C SER A 37 -28.55 2.48 22.25
N GLN A 38 -27.78 2.32 21.17
CA GLN A 38 -28.26 2.18 19.80
C GLN A 38 -28.34 0.73 19.33
N SER A 39 -28.20 -0.25 20.24
CA SER A 39 -28.14 -1.68 19.94
C SER A 39 -27.01 -2.04 18.95
N GLN A 40 -25.85 -1.39 19.10
CA GLN A 40 -24.68 -1.62 18.26
C GLN A 40 -23.52 -2.11 19.11
N ASP A 41 -22.78 -3.09 18.60
CA ASP A 41 -21.51 -3.49 19.22
C ASP A 41 -20.50 -2.35 19.17
N TYR A 42 -19.62 -2.28 20.15
CA TYR A 42 -18.51 -1.33 20.14
C TYR A 42 -17.20 -2.03 19.78
N TYR A 43 -16.40 -1.44 18.89
CA TYR A 43 -15.13 -2.01 18.44
C TYR A 43 -13.94 -1.20 18.96
N LEU A 44 -13.03 -1.90 19.65
CA LEU A 44 -11.78 -1.37 20.16
C LEU A 44 -10.61 -1.84 19.29
N ALA A 45 -9.60 -0.98 19.16
CA ALA A 45 -8.33 -1.35 18.58
C ALA A 45 -7.22 -1.27 19.63
N ARG A 46 -6.46 -2.35 19.77
CA ARG A 46 -5.27 -2.44 20.62
C ARG A 46 -4.03 -2.42 19.73
N VAL A 47 -3.11 -1.49 20.00
CA VAL A 47 -1.82 -1.42 19.31
C VAL A 47 -0.69 -1.75 20.26
N ARG A 48 0.33 -2.42 19.74
CA ARG A 48 1.63 -2.61 20.39
C ARG A 48 2.69 -1.88 19.58
N CYS A 49 3.43 -1.00 20.25
CA CYS A 49 4.50 -0.23 19.64
C CYS A 49 5.87 -0.78 20.04
N VAL A 50 6.84 -0.65 19.13
CA VAL A 50 8.26 -0.96 19.43
C VAL A 50 9.06 0.33 19.40
N GLY A 51 9.86 0.55 20.46
CA GLY A 51 10.83 1.64 20.53
C GLY A 51 11.13 2.06 21.97
N MET A 52 12.40 2.36 22.23
CA MET A 52 12.84 3.04 23.46
C MET A 52 12.49 4.53 23.40
N ARG A 53 11.98 5.07 24.51
CA ARG A 53 11.85 6.52 24.70
C ARG A 53 13.26 7.05 25.01
N LYS A 54 13.95 7.64 24.03
CA LYS A 54 15.30 8.21 24.23
C LYS A 54 15.34 9.27 25.35
N ASP A 55 14.24 9.98 25.59
CA ASP A 55 14.25 11.12 26.53
C ASP A 55 13.88 10.80 27.98
N LYS A 56 13.47 9.56 28.33
CA LYS A 56 13.06 9.25 29.72
C LYS A 56 13.45 7.86 30.24
N GLY A 57 14.27 7.09 29.53
CA GLY A 57 14.66 5.73 29.97
C GLY A 57 13.51 4.71 30.07
N VAL A 58 12.26 5.09 29.79
CA VAL A 58 11.12 4.19 29.83
C VAL A 58 11.09 3.37 28.54
N ASN A 59 11.34 2.07 28.70
CA ASN A 59 11.19 1.11 27.61
C ASN A 59 9.69 0.92 27.33
N VAL A 60 9.17 1.57 26.27
CA VAL A 60 7.77 1.45 25.84
C VAL A 60 7.53 0.12 25.10
N SER A 61 8.57 -0.69 24.92
CA SER A 61 8.45 -2.03 24.34
C SER A 61 7.55 -2.91 25.20
N GLY A 62 6.35 -3.22 24.71
CA GLY A 62 5.39 -4.06 25.41
C GLY A 62 4.25 -3.32 26.11
N ILE A 63 4.16 -2.00 25.96
CA ILE A 63 2.96 -1.24 26.36
C ILE A 63 1.92 -1.35 25.23
N TYR A 64 0.70 -1.68 25.61
CA TYR A 64 -0.45 -1.68 24.72
C TYR A 64 -1.22 -0.38 24.88
N PHE A 65 -1.61 0.21 23.75
CA PHE A 65 -2.48 1.37 23.72
C PHE A 65 -3.81 0.99 23.09
N CYS A 66 -4.90 1.54 23.61
CA CYS A 66 -6.25 1.27 23.13
C CYS A 66 -6.82 2.51 22.47
N TYR A 67 -7.58 2.30 21.41
CA TYR A 67 -8.22 3.34 20.61
C TYR A 67 -9.61 2.89 20.21
N ASP A 68 -10.45 3.86 19.84
CA ASP A 68 -11.63 3.57 19.03
C ASP A 68 -11.20 2.95 17.69
N ALA A 69 -11.74 1.78 17.35
CA ALA A 69 -11.29 1.05 16.16
C ALA A 69 -11.58 1.82 14.87
N ARG A 70 -12.75 2.46 14.78
CA ARG A 70 -13.16 3.21 13.59
C ARG A 70 -12.23 4.41 13.37
N GLN A 71 -11.97 5.19 14.41
CA GLN A 71 -11.08 6.37 14.29
C GLN A 71 -9.64 5.97 14.00
N LEU A 72 -9.12 4.92 14.65
CA LEU A 72 -7.77 4.44 14.36
C LEU A 72 -7.65 3.93 12.92
N CYS A 73 -8.67 3.25 12.39
CA CYS A 73 -8.68 2.81 11.00
C CYS A 73 -8.61 3.98 10.01
N LYS A 74 -9.37 5.06 10.27
CA LYS A 74 -9.30 6.31 9.46
C LYS A 74 -7.90 6.95 9.48
N TYR A 75 -7.13 6.75 10.55
CA TYR A 75 -5.76 7.23 10.67
C TYR A 75 -4.73 6.33 9.95
N VAL A 76 -4.82 5.02 10.18
CA VAL A 76 -3.80 4.04 9.77
C VAL A 76 -3.95 3.61 8.31
N PHE A 77 -5.17 3.56 7.80
CA PHE A 77 -5.47 3.05 6.46
C PHE A 77 -5.98 4.13 5.52
N GLU A 78 -5.87 3.86 4.22
CA GLU A 78 -6.42 4.70 3.15
C GLU A 78 -7.05 3.83 2.07
N MET A 79 -8.07 4.36 1.40
CA MET A 79 -8.56 3.81 0.15
C MET A 79 -7.66 4.29 -0.98
N VAL A 80 -7.11 3.36 -1.75
CA VAL A 80 -6.34 3.65 -2.94
C VAL A 80 -7.13 3.29 -4.18
N ILE A 81 -7.34 4.26 -5.06
CA ILE A 81 -7.97 4.07 -6.36
C ILE A 81 -6.86 3.91 -7.41
N GLY A 82 -6.86 2.78 -8.09
CA GLY A 82 -5.92 2.48 -9.17
C GLY A 82 -6.58 1.80 -10.36
N PRO A 83 -5.81 1.47 -11.40
CA PRO A 83 -6.34 0.87 -12.63
C PRO A 83 -6.94 -0.53 -12.44
N LYS A 84 -6.62 -1.20 -11.33
CA LYS A 84 -7.19 -2.51 -10.94
C LYS A 84 -8.42 -2.38 -10.03
N GLY A 85 -8.93 -1.17 -9.82
CA GLY A 85 -10.05 -0.88 -8.93
C GLY A 85 -9.64 -0.23 -7.61
N ARG A 86 -10.57 -0.24 -6.65
CA ARG A 86 -10.41 0.33 -5.30
C ARG A 86 -9.81 -0.74 -4.39
N LYS A 87 -8.78 -0.38 -3.61
CA LYS A 87 -8.25 -1.25 -2.55
C LYS A 87 -7.84 -0.45 -1.33
N ILE A 88 -8.03 -1.03 -0.15
CA ILE A 88 -7.54 -0.42 1.09
C ILE A 88 -6.07 -0.80 1.28
N GLN A 89 -5.27 0.17 1.72
CA GLN A 89 -3.84 0.00 2.03
C GLN A 89 -3.49 0.70 3.33
N ILE A 90 -2.34 0.33 3.88
CA ILE A 90 -1.74 1.02 5.01
C ILE A 90 -1.21 2.37 4.53
N LYS A 91 -1.70 3.45 5.14
CA LYS A 91 -1.25 4.83 4.93
C LYS A 91 -0.05 5.16 5.83
N ASN A 92 -0.22 4.94 7.14
CA ASN A 92 0.78 5.24 8.15
C ASN A 92 0.66 4.24 9.31
N PHE A 93 1.59 3.29 9.40
CA PHE A 93 1.59 2.28 10.46
C PHE A 93 2.33 2.76 11.72
N LYS A 94 1.90 3.92 12.23
CA LYS A 94 2.47 4.56 13.42
C LYS A 94 1.38 4.92 14.43
N ASP A 95 1.76 4.91 15.69
CA ASP A 95 0.95 5.34 16.81
C ASP A 95 0.56 6.82 16.69
N PRO A 96 -0.73 7.18 16.86
CA PRO A 96 -1.18 8.57 16.75
C PRO A 96 -0.57 9.51 17.78
N ILE A 97 -0.28 9.05 19.01
CA ILE A 97 0.23 9.89 20.11
C ILE A 97 1.74 9.97 20.05
N TYR A 98 2.40 8.82 20.11
CA TYR A 98 3.84 8.71 20.32
C TYR A 98 4.62 8.64 19.01
N LYS A 99 3.92 8.59 17.86
CA LYS A 99 4.49 8.49 16.51
C LYS A 99 5.46 7.32 16.34
N ARG A 100 5.29 6.26 17.14
CA ARG A 100 6.10 5.03 17.12
C ARG A 100 5.55 4.04 16.11
N THR A 101 6.41 3.21 15.53
CA THR A 101 5.97 2.16 14.62
C THR A 101 5.11 1.13 15.35
N ILE A 102 3.91 0.88 14.81
CA ILE A 102 3.02 -0.17 15.28
C ILE A 102 3.59 -1.51 14.81
N THR A 103 3.67 -2.47 15.72
CA THR A 103 4.11 -3.85 15.41
C THR A 103 2.97 -4.85 15.44
N GLU A 104 1.97 -4.57 16.26
CA GLU A 104 0.75 -5.36 16.35
C GLU A 104 -0.43 -4.39 16.41
N LEU A 105 -1.45 -4.66 15.59
CA LEU A 105 -2.76 -4.01 15.65
C LEU A 105 -3.79 -5.13 15.68
N SER A 106 -4.57 -5.17 16.75
CA SER A 106 -5.58 -6.18 17.05
C SER A 106 -6.91 -5.49 17.35
N PHE A 107 -8.01 -6.08 16.89
CA PHE A 107 -9.35 -5.54 17.08
C PHE A 107 -10.15 -6.42 18.03
N PHE A 108 -10.97 -5.77 18.84
CA PHE A 108 -11.80 -6.41 19.84
C PHE A 108 -13.23 -5.88 19.75
N ARG A 109 -14.21 -6.75 19.97
CA ARG A 109 -15.64 -6.43 19.97
C ARG A 109 -16.18 -6.49 21.38
N LEU A 110 -16.97 -5.49 21.75
CA LEU A 110 -17.76 -5.44 22.97
C LEU A 110 -19.22 -5.55 22.56
N CYS A 111 -19.79 -6.74 22.77
CA CYS A 111 -21.16 -7.02 22.33
C CYS A 111 -22.17 -6.28 23.20
N TYR A 112 -23.17 -5.66 22.55
CA TYR A 112 -24.21 -4.89 23.25
C TYR A 112 -25.16 -5.78 24.06
N ASP A 113 -25.38 -7.01 23.59
CA ASP A 113 -26.34 -7.97 24.17
C ASP A 113 -25.66 -8.99 25.09
N SER A 114 -24.42 -8.71 25.54
CA SER A 114 -23.72 -9.62 26.44
C SER A 114 -24.16 -9.41 27.88
N GLU A 115 -24.44 -10.51 28.58
CA GLU A 115 -24.57 -10.53 30.05
C GLU A 115 -23.32 -9.96 30.75
N THR A 116 -22.16 -10.02 30.06
CA THR A 116 -20.89 -9.41 30.49
C THR A 116 -20.44 -8.33 29.49
N PRO A 117 -21.01 -7.11 29.50
CA PRO A 117 -20.71 -6.05 28.53
C PRO A 117 -19.25 -5.55 28.60
N LEU A 118 -18.46 -6.06 29.56
CA LEU A 118 -17.08 -5.70 29.83
C LEU A 118 -16.04 -6.66 29.26
N LYS A 119 -16.46 -7.81 28.72
CA LYS A 119 -15.56 -8.78 28.12
C LYS A 119 -15.40 -8.47 26.64
N ALA A 120 -14.18 -8.12 26.23
CA ALA A 120 -13.90 -7.85 24.83
C ALA A 120 -13.49 -9.12 24.11
N GLU A 121 -14.18 -9.44 23.02
CA GLU A 121 -13.91 -10.60 22.16
C GLU A 121 -12.89 -10.23 21.09
N TYR A 122 -11.82 -11.02 20.93
CA TYR A 122 -10.87 -10.80 19.86
C TYR A 122 -11.50 -11.09 18.49
N MET A 123 -11.43 -10.14 17.56
CA MET A 123 -12.05 -10.25 16.25
C MET A 123 -11.07 -10.47 15.09
N GLY A 124 -9.81 -10.05 15.25
CA GLY A 124 -8.83 -10.13 14.18
C GLY A 124 -7.71 -9.11 14.28
N SER A 125 -6.82 -9.14 13.30
CA SER A 125 -5.64 -8.28 13.17
C SER A 125 -5.80 -7.26 12.02
N TYR A 126 -4.80 -6.41 11.83
CA TYR A 126 -4.75 -5.52 10.67
C TYR A 126 -4.75 -6.25 9.32
N ARG A 127 -4.26 -7.50 9.26
CA ARG A 127 -4.26 -8.28 8.01
C ARG A 127 -5.68 -8.67 7.64
N ASP A 128 -6.43 -9.17 8.62
CA ASP A 128 -7.84 -9.51 8.45
C ASP A 128 -8.66 -8.29 8.04
N PHE A 129 -8.32 -7.10 8.57
CA PHE A 129 -8.93 -5.83 8.15
C PHE A 129 -8.66 -5.49 6.68
N LEU A 130 -7.46 -5.75 6.17
CA LEU A 130 -7.12 -5.51 4.76
C LEU A 130 -7.79 -6.52 3.83
N ASP A 131 -7.97 -7.76 4.27
CA ASP A 131 -8.45 -8.85 3.43
C ASP A 131 -9.99 -8.95 3.41
N SER A 132 -10.67 -8.75 4.55
CA SER A 132 -12.11 -9.03 4.68
C SER A 132 -12.99 -7.79 4.63
N ASN A 133 -13.88 -7.71 3.62
CA ASN A 133 -14.86 -6.62 3.54
C ASN A 133 -15.90 -6.67 4.65
N CYS A 134 -16.40 -7.87 4.97
CA CYS A 134 -17.35 -8.06 6.06
C CYS A 134 -16.78 -7.55 7.39
N PHE A 135 -15.49 -7.80 7.65
CA PHE A 135 -14.86 -7.34 8.87
C PHE A 135 -14.78 -5.80 8.94
N ARG A 136 -14.50 -5.14 7.82
CA ARG A 136 -14.51 -3.67 7.73
C ARG A 136 -15.91 -3.11 7.97
N THR A 137 -16.93 -3.66 7.32
CA THR A 137 -18.32 -3.23 7.52
C THR A 137 -18.75 -3.35 8.98
N LYS A 138 -18.29 -4.36 9.71
CA LYS A 138 -18.55 -4.48 11.15
C LYS A 138 -17.97 -3.31 11.96
N ILE A 139 -16.75 -2.88 11.68
CA ILE A 139 -16.08 -1.78 12.40
C ILE A 139 -16.70 -0.42 12.06
N PHE A 140 -17.13 -0.20 10.83
CA PHE A 140 -17.71 1.07 10.37
C PHE A 140 -19.25 1.12 10.47
N HIS A 141 -19.88 0.01 10.85
CA HIS A 141 -21.33 -0.18 10.91
C HIS A 141 -22.05 0.24 9.62
N LYS A 142 -22.77 1.37 9.67
CA LYS A 142 -23.59 1.90 8.57
C LYS A 142 -22.80 2.80 7.61
N GLU A 143 -21.58 3.21 7.96
CA GLU A 143 -20.70 3.93 7.03
C GLU A 143 -20.06 2.91 6.07
N ASP A 144 -20.10 3.16 4.75
CA ASP A 144 -19.29 2.37 3.81
C ASP A 144 -17.80 2.57 4.16
N PRO A 145 -17.04 1.51 4.49
CA PRO A 145 -15.62 1.65 4.80
C PRO A 145 -14.80 2.34 3.70
N LEU A 146 -15.24 2.26 2.44
CA LEU A 146 -14.58 2.93 1.32
C LEU A 146 -14.78 4.45 1.35
N ASP A 147 -15.95 4.91 1.80
CA ASP A 147 -16.27 6.33 1.90
C ASP A 147 -15.73 6.95 3.20
N ALA A 148 -15.55 6.13 4.23
CA ALA A 148 -15.06 6.56 5.53
C ALA A 148 -13.53 6.76 5.60
N LEU A 149 -12.76 6.12 4.69
CA LEU A 149 -11.30 6.20 4.64
C LEU A 149 -10.80 7.29 3.69
N SER A 150 -9.67 7.93 4.02
CA SER A 150 -9.06 8.92 3.12
C SER A 150 -8.66 8.30 1.79
N VAL A 151 -8.86 9.04 0.68
CA VAL A 151 -8.63 8.55 -0.69
C VAL A 151 -7.27 8.99 -1.23
N SER A 152 -6.55 8.05 -1.85
CA SER A 152 -5.29 8.28 -2.55
C SER A 152 -5.34 7.70 -3.96
N PHE A 153 -4.89 8.45 -4.96
CA PHE A 153 -4.90 8.00 -6.35
C PHE A 153 -3.52 7.48 -6.74
N LYS A 154 -3.42 6.19 -7.05
CA LYS A 154 -2.20 5.65 -7.67
C LYS A 154 -2.28 5.87 -9.18
N PHE A 155 -1.91 7.07 -9.60
CA PHE A 155 -1.57 7.32 -10.98
C PHE A 155 -0.30 6.52 -11.30
N ASN A 156 -0.44 5.46 -12.12
CA ASN A 156 0.73 4.84 -12.73
C ASN A 156 1.45 5.96 -13.49
N LYS A 157 2.58 6.44 -12.95
CA LYS A 157 3.53 7.21 -13.76
C LYS A 157 3.76 6.34 -14.98
N LYS A 158 3.33 6.80 -16.17
CA LYS A 158 3.60 6.14 -17.45
C LYS A 158 5.03 5.63 -17.34
N LYS A 159 5.25 4.31 -17.39
CA LYS A 159 6.60 3.71 -17.37
C LYS A 159 7.40 4.62 -18.29
N LYS A 160 8.38 5.36 -17.77
CA LYS A 160 9.26 6.16 -18.61
C LYS A 160 9.77 5.13 -19.60
N MET A 161 9.30 5.18 -20.85
CA MET A 161 9.85 4.33 -21.90
C MET A 161 11.34 4.59 -21.80
N HIS A 162 12.14 3.53 -21.63
CA HIS A 162 13.58 3.67 -21.58
C HIS A 162 13.96 4.39 -22.87
N ALA A 163 14.20 5.70 -22.77
CA ALA A 163 14.58 6.50 -23.91
C ALA A 163 15.83 5.83 -24.44
N ILE A 164 15.76 5.35 -25.69
CA ILE A 164 16.91 4.73 -26.35
C ILE A 164 18.06 5.74 -26.19
N SER A 165 19.14 5.32 -25.54
CA SER A 165 20.30 6.17 -25.29
C SER A 165 20.74 6.83 -26.59
N ARG A 166 21.05 8.13 -26.57
CA ARG A 166 21.51 8.87 -27.78
C ARG A 166 22.66 8.15 -28.49
N LYS A 167 23.53 7.45 -27.73
CA LYS A 167 24.61 6.61 -28.27
C LYS A 167 24.11 5.43 -29.10
N LYS A 168 23.02 4.78 -28.69
CA LYS A 168 22.39 3.66 -29.43
C LYS A 168 21.71 4.16 -30.70
N MET A 169 21.01 5.30 -30.65
CA MET A 169 20.45 5.91 -31.87
C MET A 169 21.53 6.30 -32.88
N PHE A 170 22.63 6.89 -32.41
CA PHE A 170 23.75 7.23 -33.27
C PHE A 170 24.43 5.99 -33.87
N SER A 171 24.60 4.92 -33.09
CA SER A 171 25.14 3.64 -33.59
C SER A 171 24.24 3.02 -34.67
N ILE A 172 22.92 3.00 -34.48
CA ILE A 172 21.97 2.51 -35.49
C ILE A 172 22.07 3.36 -36.77
N PHE A 173 22.12 4.68 -36.63
CA PHE A 173 22.26 5.59 -37.77
C PHE A 173 23.57 5.35 -38.56
N MET A 174 24.71 5.24 -37.87
CA MET A 174 25.99 4.97 -38.52
C MET A 174 26.01 3.60 -39.21
N THR A 175 25.33 2.61 -38.64
CA THR A 175 25.20 1.27 -39.25
C THR A 175 24.42 1.33 -40.55
N LEU A 176 23.33 2.11 -40.60
CA LEU A 176 22.55 2.33 -41.83
C LEU A 176 23.38 3.03 -42.91
N VAL A 177 24.15 4.06 -42.54
CA VAL A 177 25.05 4.76 -43.47
C VAL A 177 26.11 3.81 -44.03
N LEU A 178 26.71 2.96 -43.19
CA LEU A 178 27.71 1.99 -43.63
C LEU A 178 27.13 1.02 -44.65
N ILE A 179 25.93 0.49 -44.40
CA ILE A 179 25.24 -0.43 -45.33
C ILE A 179 25.01 0.26 -46.68
N LEU A 180 24.53 1.51 -46.67
CA LEU A 180 24.32 2.28 -47.91
C LEU A 180 25.62 2.49 -48.69
N CYS A 181 26.73 2.78 -48.01
CA CYS A 181 28.03 2.90 -48.66
C CYS A 181 28.49 1.59 -49.29
N VAL A 182 28.36 0.47 -48.58
CA VAL A 182 28.75 -0.86 -49.10
C VAL A 182 27.91 -1.23 -50.33
N VAL A 183 26.59 -1.02 -50.26
CA VAL A 183 25.69 -1.28 -51.40
C VAL A 183 26.07 -0.41 -52.60
N SER A 184 26.35 0.87 -52.37
CA SER A 184 26.74 1.79 -53.44
C SER A 184 28.06 1.39 -54.11
N ILE A 185 29.05 0.95 -53.33
CA ILE A 185 30.34 0.46 -53.85
C ILE A 185 30.12 -0.82 -54.68
N LEU A 186 29.29 -1.75 -54.19
CA LEU A 186 28.99 -2.98 -54.91
C LEU A 186 28.32 -2.69 -56.26
N VAL A 187 27.38 -1.74 -56.31
CA VAL A 187 26.75 -1.31 -57.57
C VAL A 187 27.80 -0.78 -58.56
N VAL A 188 28.69 0.11 -58.11
CA VAL A 188 29.75 0.67 -58.98
C VAL A 188 30.73 -0.41 -59.48
N ILE A 189 31.07 -1.40 -58.64
CA ILE A 189 31.93 -2.53 -59.05
C ILE A 189 31.22 -3.39 -60.11
N VAL A 190 29.93 -3.68 -59.92
CA VAL A 190 29.14 -4.46 -60.88
C VAL A 190 29.04 -3.71 -62.21
N GLU A 191 28.73 -2.41 -62.18
CA GLU A 191 28.67 -1.59 -63.39
C GLU A 191 30.02 -1.55 -64.12
N LYS A 192 31.13 -1.28 -63.42
CA LYS A 192 32.47 -1.30 -64.02
C LYS A 192 32.88 -2.67 -64.56
N GLY A 193 32.46 -3.75 -63.91
CA GLY A 193 32.67 -5.12 -64.37
C GLY A 193 31.90 -5.42 -65.66
N GLN A 194 30.65 -4.95 -65.76
CA GLN A 194 29.85 -5.06 -66.98
C GLN A 194 30.43 -4.24 -68.13
N PHE A 195 30.90 -3.02 -67.88
CA PHE A 195 31.56 -2.20 -68.90
C PHE A 195 32.82 -2.87 -69.48
N LYS A 196 33.69 -3.44 -68.63
CA LYS A 196 34.87 -4.18 -69.11
C LYS A 196 34.51 -5.42 -69.93
N LEU A 197 33.46 -6.14 -69.52
CA LEU A 197 33.03 -7.36 -70.19
C LEU A 197 32.41 -7.06 -71.57
N ILE A 198 31.73 -5.92 -71.71
CA ILE A 198 31.20 -5.42 -72.99
C ILE A 198 32.34 -4.96 -73.90
N ASP A 199 33.34 -4.23 -73.38
CA ASP A 199 34.50 -3.80 -74.17
C ASP A 199 35.35 -4.99 -74.67
N ASP A 200 35.57 -6.01 -73.85
CA ASP A 200 36.31 -7.23 -74.24
C ASP A 200 35.55 -8.05 -75.30
N LEU A 201 34.22 -8.15 -75.21
CA LEU A 201 33.38 -8.79 -76.23
C LEU A 201 33.40 -8.01 -77.56
N HIS A 202 33.43 -6.68 -77.50
CA HIS A 202 33.48 -5.84 -78.70
C HIS A 202 34.84 -5.88 -79.41
N PHE A 203 35.91 -6.19 -78.67
CA PHE A 203 37.26 -6.35 -79.21
C PHE A 203 37.46 -7.73 -79.88
N GLN A 204 36.83 -8.80 -79.38
CA GLN A 204 36.89 -10.12 -80.01
C GLN A 204 36.11 -10.21 -81.32
N ASN A 205 34.99 -9.49 -81.47
CA ASN A 205 34.19 -9.47 -82.71
C ASN A 205 34.80 -8.64 -83.86
N LYS A 206 35.98 -8.02 -83.66
CA LYS A 206 36.69 -7.21 -84.66
C LYS A 206 37.96 -7.86 -85.23
N LYS A 207 38.29 -9.10 -84.84
CA LYS A 207 39.33 -9.93 -85.46
C LYS A 207 38.69 -10.97 -86.38
#